data_AF-A0A258FVK7-F1
#
_entry.id   AF-A0A258FVK7-F1
#
_cell.length_a   1.000
_cell.length_b   1.000
_cell.length_c   1.000
_cell.angle_alpha   90.00
_cell.angle_beta   90.00
_cell.angle_gamma   90.00
#
_symmetry.space_group_name_H-M   'P 1'
#
loop_
_entity.id
_entity.type
_entity.pdbx_description
1 polymer ?
#
loop_
_entity_poly.entity_id
_entity_poly.type
_entity_poly.pdbx_seq_one_letter_code
_entity_poly.pdbx_strand_id
1 'polypeptide(L)'
;MIALMTDTAPTDDLWTLAREAYLSGATASLVCRQFDLAPSTFWRRAAAEGWLRRDAPAPAPEAFDPDAPVETAAASRDTAWRRFGRAMAQGRVAEAERWLRLHETLTELARREAAAARAAADPITQAMRRRLDDLTQDSYGHLVDGDAA
;
A
#
# COMPACT_ATOMS: atom_id res chain seq x y z
N MET A 1 -6.23 63.05 -20.05
CA MET A 1 -6.03 62.37 -18.75
C MET A 1 -6.04 60.87 -19.04
N ILE A 2 -4.87 60.22 -18.96
CA ILE A 2 -4.65 58.81 -19.33
C ILE A 2 -4.52 57.98 -18.04
N ALA A 3 -5.22 56.85 -17.95
CA ALA A 3 -4.86 55.66 -17.14
C ALA A 3 -5.77 54.49 -17.56
N LEU A 4 -5.28 53.60 -18.44
CA LEU A 4 -4.80 52.24 -18.14
C LEU A 4 -5.93 51.22 -17.90
N MET A 5 -6.41 50.69 -19.03
CA MET A 5 -7.19 49.46 -19.14
C MET A 5 -6.20 48.29 -19.00
N THR A 6 -6.18 47.64 -17.84
CA THR A 6 -5.27 46.52 -17.55
C THR A 6 -5.69 45.28 -18.33
N ASP A 7 -4.96 45.02 -19.41
CA ASP A 7 -4.96 43.80 -20.20
C ASP A 7 -4.24 42.68 -19.43
N THR A 8 -4.95 41.93 -18.59
CA THR A 8 -4.38 40.82 -17.78
C THR A 8 -5.35 39.65 -17.63
N ALA A 9 -6.28 39.48 -18.56
CA ALA A 9 -7.33 38.45 -18.46
C ALA A 9 -7.11 37.17 -19.30
N PRO A 10 -6.42 37.16 -20.47
CA PRO A 10 -6.33 35.94 -21.29
C PRO A 10 -5.21 34.97 -20.90
N THR A 11 -4.11 35.48 -20.32
CA THR A 11 -2.88 34.70 -20.11
C THR A 11 -2.89 33.91 -18.80
N ASP A 12 -3.50 34.44 -17.74
CA ASP A 12 -3.60 33.71 -16.47
C ASP A 12 -4.60 32.54 -16.55
N ASP A 13 -5.66 32.67 -17.36
CA ASP A 13 -6.54 31.55 -17.69
C ASP A 13 -5.79 30.44 -18.48
N LEU A 14 -4.94 30.82 -19.43
CA LEU A 14 -4.09 29.87 -20.17
C LEU A 14 -3.16 29.07 -19.25
N TRP A 15 -2.49 29.75 -18.33
CA TRP A 15 -1.55 29.10 -17.40
C TRP A 15 -2.26 28.26 -16.35
N THR A 16 -3.46 28.65 -15.92
CA THR A 16 -4.31 27.86 -15.04
C THR A 16 -4.72 26.55 -15.73
N LEU A 17 -5.20 26.61 -16.97
CA LEU A 17 -5.55 25.41 -17.75
C LEU A 17 -4.35 24.52 -18.03
N ALA A 18 -3.18 25.10 -18.34
CA ALA A 18 -1.95 24.35 -18.55
C ALA A 18 -1.49 23.63 -17.26
N ARG A 19 -1.62 24.29 -16.10
CA ARG A 19 -1.35 23.70 -14.79
C ARG A 19 -2.28 22.53 -14.49
N GLU A 20 -3.58 22.72 -14.65
CA GLU A 20 -4.58 21.68 -14.39
C GLU A 20 -4.37 20.45 -15.29
N ALA A 21 -4.09 20.66 -16.58
CA ALA A 21 -3.77 19.57 -17.50
C ALA A 21 -2.50 18.81 -17.07
N TYR A 22 -1.45 19.53 -16.66
CA TYR A 22 -0.22 18.90 -16.21
C TYR A 22 -0.40 18.12 -14.90
N LEU A 23 -1.09 18.70 -13.91
CA LEU A 23 -1.33 18.09 -12.61
C LEU A 23 -2.33 16.92 -12.67
N SER A 24 -3.23 16.90 -13.65
CA SER A 24 -4.11 15.76 -13.92
C SER A 24 -3.40 14.58 -14.62
N GLY A 25 -2.12 14.74 -15.00
CA GLY A 25 -1.28 13.66 -15.48
C GLY A 25 -0.81 13.78 -16.93
N ALA A 26 -1.19 14.84 -17.66
CA ALA A 26 -0.67 15.07 -19.00
C ALA A 26 0.86 15.25 -18.99
N THR A 27 1.53 14.85 -20.08
CA THR A 27 2.96 15.09 -20.21
C THR A 27 3.23 16.57 -20.52
N ALA A 28 4.35 17.11 -20.03
CA ALA A 28 4.74 18.49 -20.31
C ALA A 28 4.82 18.79 -21.82
N SER A 29 5.28 17.83 -22.63
CA SER A 29 5.31 17.94 -24.09
C SER A 29 3.92 18.03 -24.73
N LEU A 30 2.92 17.35 -24.16
CA LEU A 30 1.53 17.45 -24.61
C LEU A 30 0.94 18.81 -24.23
N VAL A 31 1.12 19.24 -22.97
CA VAL A 31 0.67 20.54 -22.48
C VAL A 31 1.28 21.69 -23.29
N CYS A 32 2.60 21.67 -23.54
CA CYS A 32 3.27 22.71 -24.31
C CYS A 32 2.73 22.82 -25.75
N ARG A 33 2.46 21.68 -26.41
CA ARG A 33 1.87 21.70 -27.76
C ARG A 33 0.42 22.16 -27.76
N GLN A 34 -0.38 21.76 -26.78
CA GLN A 34 -1.80 22.07 -26.72
C GLN A 34 -2.07 23.55 -26.46
N PHE A 35 -1.23 24.20 -25.65
CA PHE A 35 -1.38 25.59 -25.24
C PHE A 35 -0.38 26.55 -25.91
N ASP A 36 0.34 26.07 -26.94
CA ASP A 36 1.39 26.80 -27.67
C ASP A 36 2.42 27.48 -26.75
N LEU A 37 2.90 26.72 -25.75
CA LEU A 37 3.87 27.19 -24.77
C LEU A 37 5.27 26.72 -25.12
N ALA A 38 6.25 27.61 -25.00
CA ALA A 38 7.66 27.25 -25.06
C ALA A 38 8.03 26.36 -23.85
N PRO A 39 8.70 25.20 -24.04
CA PRO A 39 9.03 24.29 -22.94
C PRO A 39 9.86 24.93 -21.82
N SER A 40 10.81 25.81 -22.17
CA SER A 40 11.63 26.53 -21.20
C SER A 40 10.79 27.45 -20.30
N THR A 41 9.80 28.14 -20.87
CA THR A 41 8.88 29.02 -20.13
C THR A 41 7.96 28.21 -19.23
N PHE A 42 7.45 27.08 -19.73
CA PHE A 42 6.66 26.13 -18.93
C PHE A 42 7.45 25.64 -17.71
N TRP A 43 8.68 25.13 -17.91
CA TRP A 43 9.49 24.64 -16.80
C TRP A 43 9.87 25.71 -15.79
N ARG A 44 10.20 26.92 -16.26
CA ARG A 44 10.51 28.05 -15.38
C ARG A 44 9.32 28.41 -14.49
N ARG A 45 8.11 28.48 -15.07
CA ARG A 45 6.89 28.80 -14.32
C ARG A 45 6.47 27.66 -13.40
N ALA A 46 6.49 26.41 -13.89
CA ALA A 46 6.22 25.23 -13.09
C ALA A 46 7.14 25.11 -11.87
N ALA A 47 8.43 25.45 -12.00
CA ALA A 47 9.36 25.49 -10.89
C ALA A 47 9.09 26.66 -9.92
N ALA A 48 8.77 27.84 -10.44
CA ALA A 48 8.46 29.02 -9.62
C ALA A 48 7.15 28.84 -8.81
N GLU A 49 6.19 28.10 -9.35
CA GLU A 49 4.87 27.90 -8.74
C GLU A 49 4.69 26.50 -8.10
N GLY A 50 5.74 25.68 -8.06
CA GLY A 50 5.75 24.40 -7.34
C GLY A 50 4.87 23.31 -7.96
N TRP A 51 4.80 23.23 -9.29
CA TRP A 51 4.00 22.21 -9.99
C TRP A 51 4.77 20.92 -10.25
N LEU A 52 6.08 20.89 -10.03
CA LEU A 52 6.89 19.76 -10.43
C LEU A 52 6.47 18.53 -9.63
N ARG A 53 6.61 17.34 -10.22
CA ARG A 53 6.28 16.08 -9.52
C ARG A 53 7.03 15.89 -8.20
N ARG A 54 8.21 16.50 -8.04
CA ARG A 54 8.97 16.51 -6.78
C ARG A 54 8.40 17.46 -5.72
N ASP A 55 7.64 18.44 -6.16
CA ASP A 55 6.97 19.43 -5.31
C ASP A 55 5.59 18.91 -4.85
N ALA A 56 5.07 17.85 -5.48
CA ALA A 56 3.88 17.15 -5.03
C ALA A 56 4.13 16.63 -3.60
N PRO A 57 3.18 16.85 -2.67
CA PRO A 57 3.32 16.32 -1.32
C PRO A 57 3.48 14.80 -1.42
N ALA A 58 4.38 14.26 -0.60
CA ALA A 58 4.49 12.81 -0.47
C ALA A 58 3.09 12.27 -0.20
N PRO A 59 2.69 11.16 -0.86
CA PRO A 59 1.42 10.54 -0.54
C PRO A 59 1.38 10.31 0.97
N ALA A 60 0.25 10.69 1.59
CA ALA A 60 0.09 10.48 3.01
C ALA A 60 0.37 9.00 3.29
N PRO A 61 1.19 8.67 4.31
CA PRO A 61 1.38 7.28 4.68
C PRO A 61 0.01 6.66 4.95
N GLU A 62 -0.23 5.49 4.38
CA GLU A 62 -1.46 4.74 4.68
C GLU A 62 -1.56 4.59 6.20
N ALA A 63 -2.76 4.84 6.74
CA ALA A 63 -3.00 4.63 8.16
C ALA A 63 -2.74 3.16 8.49
N PHE A 64 -1.86 2.91 9.47
CA PHE A 64 -1.59 1.56 9.94
C PHE A 64 -2.83 1.04 10.65
N ASP A 65 -3.49 0.06 10.04
CA ASP A 65 -4.58 -0.70 10.65
C ASP A 65 -4.00 -1.95 11.34
N PRO A 66 -3.97 -2.00 12.69
CA PRO A 66 -3.45 -3.15 13.41
C PRO A 66 -4.31 -4.41 13.26
N ASP A 67 -5.59 -4.26 12.89
CA ASP A 67 -6.55 -5.35 12.75
C ASP A 67 -6.65 -5.86 11.30
N ALA A 68 -5.93 -5.23 10.37
CA ALA A 68 -5.87 -5.65 8.99
C ALA A 68 -5.33 -7.09 8.89
N PRO A 69 -5.93 -7.93 8.02
CA PRO A 69 -5.46 -9.29 7.84
C PRO A 69 -4.02 -9.31 7.34
N VAL A 70 -3.16 -9.99 8.10
CA VAL A 70 -1.74 -10.15 7.75
C VAL A 70 -1.61 -11.14 6.60
N GLU A 71 -0.73 -10.83 5.65
CA GLU A 71 -0.39 -11.74 4.56
C GLU A 71 0.16 -13.08 5.10
N THR A 72 -0.25 -14.19 4.50
CA THR A 72 0.24 -15.52 4.92
C THR A 72 1.73 -15.68 4.65
N ALA A 73 2.42 -16.48 5.45
CA ALA A 73 3.85 -16.73 5.24
C ALA A 73 4.13 -17.35 3.85
N ALA A 74 3.17 -18.10 3.29
CA ALA A 74 3.27 -18.66 1.94
C ALA A 74 3.27 -17.58 0.84
N ALA A 75 2.41 -16.57 0.94
CA ALA A 75 2.38 -15.47 -0.01
C ALA A 75 3.63 -14.59 0.10
N SER A 76 4.08 -14.30 1.33
CA SER A 76 5.33 -13.58 1.55
C SER A 76 6.55 -14.37 1.06
N ARG A 77 6.57 -15.71 1.20
CA ARG A 77 7.60 -16.60 0.64
C ARG A 77 7.70 -16.43 -0.87
N ASP A 78 6.57 -16.47 -1.58
CA ASP A 78 6.56 -16.36 -3.04
C ASP A 78 7.07 -14.99 -3.50
N THR A 79 6.76 -13.94 -2.74
CA THR A 79 7.29 -12.60 -2.97
C THR A 79 8.81 -12.54 -2.77
N ALA A 80 9.35 -13.19 -1.73
CA ALA A 80 10.80 -13.30 -1.53
C ALA A 80 11.48 -14.02 -2.71
N TRP A 81 10.87 -15.11 -3.23
CA TRP A 81 11.41 -15.85 -4.37
C TRP A 81 11.45 -15.02 -5.66
N ARG A 82 10.39 -14.24 -5.94
CA ARG A 82 10.37 -13.31 -7.08
C ARG A 82 11.49 -12.27 -6.99
N ARG A 83 11.74 -11.74 -5.78
CA ARG A 83 12.82 -10.76 -5.55
C ARG A 83 14.21 -11.38 -5.67
N PHE A 84 14.40 -12.61 -5.21
CA PHE A 84 15.61 -13.40 -5.45
C PHE A 84 15.89 -13.53 -6.95
N GLY A 85 14.92 -14.00 -7.75
CA GLY A 85 15.08 -14.16 -9.19
C GLY A 85 15.43 -12.84 -9.89
N ARG A 86 14.77 -11.74 -9.49
CA ARG A 86 15.09 -10.39 -10.00
C ARG A 86 16.52 -9.95 -9.64
N ALA A 87 16.97 -10.20 -8.42
CA ALA A 87 18.32 -9.83 -7.98
C ALA A 87 19.40 -10.64 -8.73
N MET A 88 19.16 -11.93 -8.93
CA MET A 88 20.03 -12.81 -9.73
C MET A 88 20.14 -12.34 -11.18
N ALA A 89 19.02 -12.01 -11.82
CA ALA A 89 18.99 -11.50 -13.20
C ALA A 89 19.76 -10.17 -13.36
N GLN A 90 19.94 -9.42 -12.28
CA GLN A 90 20.65 -8.14 -12.25
C GLN A 90 22.11 -8.27 -11.75
N GLY A 91 22.60 -9.48 -11.49
CA GLY A 91 23.96 -9.72 -10.97
C GLY A 91 24.18 -9.23 -9.52
N ARG A 92 23.09 -8.96 -8.77
CA ARG A 92 23.15 -8.40 -7.41
C ARG A 92 23.21 -9.52 -6.36
N VAL A 93 24.37 -10.19 -6.27
CA VAL A 93 24.56 -11.42 -5.49
C VAL A 93 24.20 -11.27 -4.00
N ALA A 94 24.69 -10.21 -3.33
CA ALA A 94 24.40 -9.99 -1.91
C ALA A 94 22.90 -9.76 -1.61
N GLU A 95 22.17 -9.20 -2.57
CA GLU A 95 20.72 -9.06 -2.46
C GLU A 95 19.99 -10.37 -2.69
N ALA A 96 20.43 -11.15 -3.68
CA ALA A 96 19.91 -12.49 -3.91
C ALA A 96 20.08 -13.36 -2.66
N GLU A 97 21.26 -13.38 -2.05
CA GLU A 97 21.54 -14.15 -0.83
C GLU A 97 20.62 -13.76 0.33
N ARG A 98 20.36 -12.45 0.51
CA ARG A 98 19.41 -11.98 1.52
C ARG A 98 17.98 -12.48 1.26
N TRP A 99 17.51 -12.39 0.02
CA TRP A 99 16.17 -12.88 -0.33
C TRP A 99 16.06 -14.40 -0.22
N LEU A 100 17.14 -15.14 -0.48
CA LEU A 100 17.19 -16.59 -0.30
C LEU A 100 17.03 -16.98 1.18
N ARG A 101 17.81 -16.36 2.09
CA ARG A 101 17.68 -16.60 3.54
C ARG A 101 16.27 -16.30 4.06
N LEU A 102 15.68 -15.20 3.59
CA LEU A 102 14.31 -14.85 3.97
C LEU A 102 13.31 -15.88 3.44
N HIS A 103 13.47 -16.34 2.19
CA HIS A 103 12.63 -17.37 1.60
C HIS A 103 12.70 -18.70 2.38
N GLU A 104 13.88 -19.12 2.83
CA GLU A 104 14.05 -20.32 3.66
C GLU A 104 13.30 -20.20 4.98
N THR A 105 13.45 -19.04 5.64
CA THR A 105 12.73 -18.74 6.90
C THR A 105 11.22 -18.78 6.71
N LEU A 106 10.71 -18.15 5.64
CA LEU A 106 9.29 -18.10 5.32
C LEU A 106 8.73 -19.46 4.89
N THR A 107 9.56 -20.30 4.26
CA THR A 107 9.18 -21.68 3.91
C THR A 107 8.88 -22.49 5.17
N GLU A 108 9.73 -22.37 6.18
CA GLU A 108 9.51 -23.05 7.46
C GLU A 108 8.28 -22.50 8.19
N LEU A 109 8.09 -21.18 8.21
CA LEU A 109 6.91 -20.58 8.81
C LEU A 109 5.61 -21.02 8.12
N ALA A 110 5.58 -21.00 6.79
CA ALA A 110 4.43 -21.46 6.01
C ALA A 110 4.10 -22.93 6.26
N ARG A 111 5.11 -23.79 6.50
CA ARG A 111 4.88 -25.19 6.88
C ARG A 111 4.20 -25.30 8.25
N ARG A 112 4.64 -24.50 9.22
CA ARG A 112 4.05 -24.48 10.57
C ARG A 112 2.61 -23.97 10.54
N GLU A 113 2.36 -22.89 9.82
CA GLU A 113 1.00 -22.36 9.60
C GLU A 113 0.09 -23.43 8.98
N ALA A 114 0.54 -24.09 7.92
CA ALA A 114 -0.22 -25.15 7.27
C ALA A 114 -0.45 -26.36 8.19
N ALA A 115 0.52 -26.72 9.04
CA ALA A 115 0.38 -27.80 10.02
C ALA A 115 -0.63 -27.44 11.11
N ALA A 116 -0.58 -26.21 11.64
CA ALA A 116 -1.53 -25.71 12.63
C ALA A 116 -2.95 -25.64 12.06
N ALA A 117 -3.11 -25.16 10.82
CA ALA A 117 -4.40 -25.15 10.14
C ALA A 117 -4.98 -26.55 9.96
N ARG A 118 -4.15 -27.54 9.58
CA ARG A 118 -4.57 -28.95 9.48
C ARG A 118 -4.99 -29.53 10.84
N ALA A 119 -4.22 -29.26 11.89
CA ALA A 119 -4.55 -29.73 13.25
C ALA A 119 -5.84 -29.09 13.77
N ALA A 120 -6.09 -27.80 13.47
CA ALA A 120 -7.34 -27.14 13.82
C ALA A 120 -8.56 -27.70 13.05
N ALA A 121 -8.35 -28.18 11.83
CA ALA A 121 -9.38 -28.80 10.99
C ALA A 121 -9.63 -30.29 11.29
N ASP A 122 -8.78 -30.92 12.11
CA ASP A 122 -8.94 -32.34 12.48
C ASP A 122 -10.24 -32.54 13.27
N PRO A 123 -11.14 -33.44 12.84
CA PRO A 123 -12.44 -33.66 13.49
C PRO A 123 -12.32 -34.13 14.93
N ILE A 124 -11.25 -34.85 15.31
CA ILE A 124 -11.02 -35.27 16.71
C ILE A 124 -10.70 -34.05 17.56
N THR A 125 -9.77 -33.20 17.11
CA THR A 125 -9.44 -31.93 17.76
C THR A 125 -10.65 -31.00 17.85
N GLN A 126 -11.46 -30.92 16.79
CA GLN A 126 -12.69 -30.12 16.76
C GLN A 126 -13.75 -30.66 17.73
N ALA A 127 -13.96 -31.98 17.77
CA ALA A 127 -14.90 -32.61 18.70
C ALA A 127 -14.47 -32.45 20.15
N MET A 128 -13.18 -32.57 20.44
CA MET A 128 -12.61 -32.34 21.77
C MET A 128 -12.79 -30.89 22.21
N ARG A 129 -12.53 -29.92 21.31
CA ARG A 129 -12.72 -28.50 21.60
C ARG A 129 -14.18 -28.15 21.91
N ARG A 130 -15.12 -28.64 21.09
CA ARG A 130 -16.56 -28.48 21.36
C ARG A 130 -16.96 -29.03 22.73
N ARG A 131 -16.49 -30.23 23.07
CA ARG A 131 -16.78 -30.86 24.37
C ARG A 131 -16.21 -30.06 25.56
N LEU A 132 -15.05 -29.43 25.39
CA LEU A 132 -14.44 -28.55 26.38
C LEU A 132 -15.27 -27.27 26.57
N ASP A 133 -15.74 -26.68 25.48
CA ASP A 133 -16.61 -25.50 25.51
C ASP A 133 -17.95 -25.81 26.22
N ASP A 134 -18.55 -26.98 25.93
CA ASP A 134 -19.79 -27.45 26.58
C ASP A 134 -19.63 -27.59 28.11
N LEU A 135 -18.54 -28.23 28.57
CA LEU A 135 -18.26 -28.42 30.02
C LEU A 135 -17.97 -27.09 30.74
N THR A 136 -17.36 -26.15 30.03
CA THR A 136 -17.08 -24.82 30.56
C THR A 136 -18.39 -24.05 30.73
N GLN A 137 -19.29 -24.13 29.76
CA GLN A 137 -20.60 -23.47 29.81
C GLN A 137 -21.52 -24.07 30.90
N ASP A 138 -21.51 -25.39 31.10
CA ASP A 138 -22.24 -26.05 32.19
C ASP A 138 -21.73 -25.62 33.57
N SER A 139 -20.40 -25.42 33.70
CA SER A 139 -19.79 -24.95 34.96
C SER A 139 -20.13 -23.48 35.27
N TYR A 140 -20.24 -22.63 34.25
CA TYR A 140 -20.72 -21.25 34.43
C TYR A 140 -22.23 -21.16 34.68
N GLY A 141 -23.04 -22.06 34.11
CA GLY A 141 -24.48 -22.14 34.38
C GLY A 141 -24.80 -22.51 35.83
N HIS A 142 -24.03 -23.43 36.42
CA HIS A 142 -24.30 -23.89 37.79
C HIS A 142 -23.96 -22.85 38.89
N LEU A 143 -23.12 -21.85 38.59
CA LEU A 143 -22.79 -20.76 39.53
C LEU A 143 -23.80 -19.60 39.53
N VAL A 144 -24.63 -19.47 38.47
CA VAL A 144 -25.61 -18.37 38.35
C VAL A 144 -26.96 -18.75 38.99
N ASP A 145 -27.29 -20.04 39.07
CA ASP A 145 -28.55 -20.52 39.65
C ASP A 145 -28.53 -20.65 41.19
N GLY A 146 -27.43 -20.27 41.85
CA GLY A 146 -27.23 -20.43 43.30
C GLY A 146 -27.54 -19.21 44.18
N ASP A 147 -27.87 -18.05 43.61
CA ASP A 147 -28.01 -16.77 44.36
C ASP A 147 -29.44 -16.16 44.24
N ALA A 148 -30.44 -17.04 44.23
CA ALA A 148 -31.86 -16.66 44.29
C ALA A 148 -32.61 -17.56 45.29
N ALA A 149 -32.32 -17.40 46.59
CA ALA A 149 -33.15 -17.90 47.67
C ALA A 149 -33.11 -16.96 48.88
#